data_AF-A0A1N6DZW2-F1
#
_entry.id   AF-A0A1N6DZW2-F1
#
_cell.length_a   1.000
_cell.length_b   1.000
_cell.length_c   1.000
_cell.angle_alpha   90.00
_cell.angle_beta   90.00
_cell.angle_gamma   90.00
#
_symmetry.space_group_name_H-M   'P 1'
#
loop_
_entity.id
_entity.type
_entity.pdbx_description
1 polymer ?
#
loop_
_entity_poly.entity_id
_entity_poly.type
_entity_poly.pdbx_seq_one_letter_code
_entity_poly.pdbx_strand_id
1 'polypeptide(L)'
;MQLRQIGFLVVAFTTAYIAAGAVSNLLPAESRALVLLCLITMFSMIGSAFSRSQPRKMITAVVAATVLAMFAINCWRRWFDPMAAVGPVPRSLEAVALVVLSVINIAAAALVAAVFSAGCRVFRFRWVVFGVTGTVLVAFCMWVARRVEGVNSRQALLRRVVMLEQSSGRIGWGERQELSTTLAVLGRQREAREIPLLPEAVGQKPSDTPDTPDLVQPFVVTPWRDAMTRIAAEHRLVLIMEAHTVTEDRAWIEQTLGLFRAAGFTHYFAEAIAESGSTLKSRGYPTSRTGFYTLDPRFGNLVRTALRLGFEVGGYDLADGDFGRREEYQAATLAQQFAARPDIRMVVHAGHGHVFKHEVYNVGRYMAARLWKMTGDEPFTIWQLSNELPNDVYRHLVRRIGPITEPVMLVPPPRNVTETLFPESSVQPAVDAIVIHPPRLGQEPMDRHGAFTDQMTRVPGVWLGNQWPVVIAAIPDEEPDNAIALDQIMLRRGETGFELWLPHVDCTIRVWSLDGPLSVNANIKTTPVRVNRSH
;
A
#
# COMPACT_ATOMS: atom_id res chain seq x y z
N MET A 1 -30.37 -31.72 34.78
CA MET A 1 -30.90 -30.43 34.29
C MET A 1 -29.83 -29.32 34.28
N GLN A 2 -28.95 -29.22 35.28
CA GLN A 2 -27.92 -28.17 35.40
C GLN A 2 -26.79 -28.23 34.34
N LEU A 3 -26.28 -29.42 33.99
CA LEU A 3 -25.26 -29.58 32.93
C LEU A 3 -25.81 -29.19 31.54
N ARG A 4 -27.09 -29.49 31.27
CA ARG A 4 -27.75 -29.18 30.00
C ARG A 4 -27.86 -27.67 29.74
N GLN A 5 -28.09 -26.86 30.78
CA GLN A 5 -28.15 -25.39 30.65
C GLN A 5 -26.79 -24.77 30.32
N ILE A 6 -25.71 -25.24 30.93
CA ILE A 6 -24.35 -24.76 30.63
C ILE A 6 -23.97 -25.17 29.21
N GLY A 7 -24.22 -26.42 28.82
CA GLY A 7 -23.96 -26.89 27.45
C GLY A 7 -24.68 -26.07 26.38
N PHE A 8 -25.95 -25.71 26.62
CA PHE A 8 -26.70 -24.85 25.69
C PHE A 8 -26.09 -23.44 25.55
N LEU A 9 -25.69 -22.81 26.66
CA LEU A 9 -25.04 -21.50 26.64
C LEU A 9 -23.70 -21.55 25.91
N VAL A 10 -22.90 -22.60 26.12
CA VAL A 10 -21.61 -22.79 25.44
C VAL A 10 -21.83 -22.87 23.92
N VAL A 11 -22.76 -23.71 23.46
CA VAL A 11 -23.05 -23.86 22.02
C VAL A 11 -23.53 -22.53 21.41
N ALA A 12 -24.43 -21.82 22.10
CA ALA A 12 -24.95 -20.54 21.63
C ALA A 12 -23.84 -19.48 21.49
N PHE A 13 -23.01 -19.31 22.52
CA PHE A 13 -21.90 -18.35 22.47
C PHE A 13 -20.82 -18.74 21.47
N THR A 14 -20.43 -20.02 21.40
CA THR A 14 -19.46 -20.48 20.39
C THR A 14 -19.94 -20.16 18.98
N THR A 15 -21.22 -20.44 18.69
CA THR A 15 -21.81 -20.13 17.38
C THR A 15 -21.79 -18.62 17.10
N ALA A 16 -22.19 -17.80 18.07
CA ALA A 16 -22.18 -16.35 17.93
C ALA A 16 -20.75 -15.78 17.74
N TYR A 17 -19.75 -16.36 18.40
CA TYR A 17 -18.36 -15.88 18.31
C TYR A 17 -17.70 -16.29 17.00
N ILE A 18 -18.01 -17.47 16.49
CA ILE A 18 -17.59 -17.89 15.14
C ILE A 18 -18.25 -16.99 14.10
N ALA A 19 -19.55 -16.69 14.24
CA ALA A 19 -20.26 -15.75 13.37
C ALA A 19 -19.64 -14.34 13.45
N ALA A 20 -19.25 -13.88 14.65
CA ALA A 20 -18.51 -12.63 14.81
C ALA A 20 -17.18 -12.63 14.04
N GLY A 21 -16.46 -13.75 14.05
CA GLY A 21 -15.24 -13.94 13.25
C GLY A 21 -15.50 -13.89 11.75
N ALA A 22 -16.59 -14.49 11.29
CA ALA A 22 -17.00 -14.42 9.89
C ALA A 22 -17.38 -12.99 9.48
N VAL A 23 -18.14 -12.28 10.33
CA VAL A 23 -18.52 -10.88 10.07
C VAL A 23 -17.30 -9.97 10.10
N SER A 24 -16.35 -10.17 11.02
CA SER A 24 -15.16 -9.32 11.07
C SER A 24 -14.29 -9.47 9.81
N ASN A 25 -14.34 -10.62 9.12
CA ASN A 25 -13.64 -10.80 7.84
C ASN A 25 -14.19 -9.95 6.69
N LEU A 26 -15.42 -9.45 6.81
CA LEU A 26 -16.01 -8.50 5.85
C LEU A 26 -15.46 -7.08 6.02
N LEU A 27 -14.64 -6.85 7.04
CA LEU A 27 -14.10 -5.54 7.39
C LEU A 27 -12.59 -5.45 7.09
N PRO A 28 -12.05 -4.22 6.99
CA PRO A 28 -10.63 -4.00 6.73
C PRO A 28 -9.74 -4.78 7.71
N ALA A 29 -8.67 -5.39 7.18
CA ALA A 29 -7.78 -6.30 7.90
C ALA A 29 -7.29 -5.76 9.27
N GLU A 30 -6.93 -4.48 9.29
CA GLU A 30 -6.50 -3.70 10.46
C GLU A 30 -7.55 -3.56 11.57
N SER A 31 -8.83 -3.71 11.25
CA SER A 31 -9.94 -3.57 12.18
C SER A 31 -10.54 -4.90 12.64
N ARG A 32 -10.17 -6.03 12.00
CA ARG A 32 -10.82 -7.33 12.21
C ARG A 32 -10.74 -7.82 13.66
N ALA A 33 -9.55 -7.79 14.26
CA ALA A 33 -9.33 -8.26 15.64
C ALA A 33 -10.18 -7.46 16.64
N LEU A 34 -10.25 -6.16 16.40
CA LEU A 34 -10.93 -5.23 17.27
C LEU A 34 -12.45 -5.36 17.09
N VAL A 35 -12.96 -5.46 15.87
CA VAL A 35 -14.39 -5.70 15.62
C VAL A 35 -14.83 -7.07 16.12
N LEU A 36 -14.01 -8.11 15.94
CA LEU A 36 -14.24 -9.42 16.52
C LEU A 36 -14.43 -9.32 18.03
N LEU A 37 -13.50 -8.65 18.72
CA LEU A 37 -13.60 -8.43 20.16
C LEU A 37 -14.88 -7.68 20.53
N CYS A 38 -15.27 -6.68 19.74
CA CYS A 38 -16.49 -5.92 19.97
C CYS A 38 -17.76 -6.76 19.82
N LEU A 39 -17.88 -7.50 18.72
CA LEU A 39 -19.03 -8.35 18.46
C LEU A 39 -19.15 -9.46 19.49
N ILE A 40 -18.03 -10.10 19.86
CA ILE A 40 -18.03 -11.13 20.91
C ILE A 40 -18.46 -10.53 22.25
N THR A 41 -17.96 -9.34 22.61
CA THR A 41 -18.37 -8.65 23.85
C THR A 41 -19.87 -8.33 23.81
N MET A 42 -20.38 -7.80 22.70
CA MET A 42 -21.80 -7.51 22.52
C MET A 42 -22.68 -8.76 22.62
N PHE A 43 -22.30 -9.87 21.97
CA PHE A 43 -23.01 -11.14 22.08
C PHE A 43 -23.00 -11.69 23.51
N SER A 44 -21.86 -11.58 24.21
CA SER A 44 -21.73 -11.95 25.62
C SER A 44 -22.69 -11.14 26.51
N MET A 45 -22.83 -9.83 26.23
CA MET A 45 -23.76 -8.94 26.94
C MET A 45 -25.21 -9.31 26.68
N ILE A 46 -25.57 -9.55 25.41
CA ILE A 46 -26.92 -9.96 25.02
C ILE A 46 -27.28 -11.29 25.70
N GLY A 47 -26.43 -12.31 25.55
CA GLY A 47 -26.66 -13.61 26.17
C GLY A 47 -26.75 -13.54 27.70
N SER A 48 -25.94 -12.70 28.33
CA SER A 48 -25.98 -12.46 29.78
C SER A 48 -27.26 -11.73 30.21
N ALA A 49 -27.73 -10.76 29.44
CA ALA A 49 -28.93 -9.98 29.73
C ALA A 49 -30.23 -10.80 29.61
N PHE A 50 -30.28 -11.77 28.71
CA PHE A 50 -31.44 -12.66 28.51
C PHE A 50 -31.40 -13.91 29.41
N SER A 51 -30.22 -14.30 29.88
CA SER A 51 -30.07 -15.48 30.72
C SER A 51 -30.44 -15.19 32.18
N ARG A 52 -31.26 -16.06 32.78
CA ARG A 52 -31.52 -16.07 34.23
C ARG A 52 -30.50 -16.91 35.01
N SER A 53 -29.34 -17.18 34.43
CA SER A 53 -28.31 -18.03 35.04
C SER A 53 -27.51 -17.30 36.10
N GLN A 54 -27.01 -18.04 37.09
CA GLN A 54 -26.09 -17.52 38.09
C GLN A 54 -24.77 -17.06 37.46
N PRO A 55 -24.11 -16.02 37.99
CA PRO A 55 -22.91 -15.43 37.40
C PRO A 55 -21.79 -16.45 37.16
N ARG A 56 -21.53 -17.35 38.13
CA ARG A 56 -20.51 -18.41 37.96
C ARG A 56 -20.75 -19.28 36.74
N LYS A 57 -22.01 -19.67 36.48
CA LYS A 57 -22.37 -20.52 35.33
C LYS A 57 -22.21 -19.79 34.00
N MET A 58 -22.55 -18.49 33.99
CA MET A 58 -22.37 -17.65 32.81
C MET A 58 -20.88 -17.48 32.47
N ILE A 59 -20.05 -17.17 33.48
CA ILE A 59 -18.61 -17.04 33.31
C ILE A 59 -18.00 -18.35 32.78
N THR A 60 -18.36 -19.50 33.35
CA THR A 60 -17.90 -20.80 32.85
C THR A 60 -18.29 -21.05 31.39
N ALA A 61 -19.53 -20.71 31.01
CA ALA A 61 -19.98 -20.88 29.63
C ALA A 61 -19.24 -19.97 28.65
N VAL A 62 -19.02 -18.71 29.02
CA VAL A 62 -18.27 -17.73 28.22
C VAL A 62 -16.81 -18.15 28.02
N VAL A 63 -16.14 -18.62 29.08
CA VAL A 63 -14.75 -19.11 29.01
C VAL A 63 -14.65 -20.29 28.06
N ALA A 64 -15.49 -21.31 28.25
CA ALA A 64 -15.51 -22.49 27.38
C ALA A 64 -15.82 -22.11 25.92
N ALA A 65 -16.80 -21.24 25.70
CA ALA A 65 -17.17 -20.80 24.36
C ALA A 65 -16.05 -20.01 23.66
N THR A 66 -15.31 -19.17 24.40
CA THR A 66 -14.17 -18.42 23.86
C THR A 66 -13.06 -19.37 23.40
N VAL A 67 -12.70 -20.36 24.22
CA VAL A 67 -11.67 -21.35 23.85
C VAL A 67 -12.06 -22.12 22.60
N LEU A 68 -13.32 -22.60 22.54
CA LEU A 68 -13.85 -23.32 21.37
C LEU A 68 -13.85 -22.45 20.10
N ALA A 69 -14.32 -21.20 20.21
CA ALA A 69 -14.37 -20.28 19.07
C ALA A 69 -12.96 -19.92 18.59
N MET A 70 -12.00 -19.69 19.49
CA MET A 70 -10.63 -19.35 19.13
C MET A 70 -9.89 -20.53 18.52
N PHE A 71 -10.18 -21.76 18.95
CA PHE A 71 -9.72 -22.97 18.28
C PHE A 71 -10.29 -23.07 16.85
N ALA A 72 -11.59 -22.84 16.66
CA ALA A 72 -12.20 -22.85 15.34
C ALA A 72 -11.62 -21.74 14.42
N ILE A 73 -11.40 -20.54 14.95
CA ILE A 73 -10.75 -19.43 14.22
C ILE A 73 -9.30 -19.80 13.88
N ASN A 74 -8.56 -20.45 14.78
CA ASN A 74 -7.20 -20.91 14.50
C ASN A 74 -7.18 -21.96 13.36
N CYS A 75 -8.12 -22.91 13.37
CA CYS A 75 -8.29 -23.86 12.28
C CYS A 75 -8.62 -23.16 10.96
N TRP A 76 -9.55 -22.20 10.99
CA TRP A 76 -9.87 -21.36 9.83
C TRP A 76 -8.60 -20.69 9.29
N ARG A 77 -7.84 -20.00 10.16
CA ARG A 77 -6.61 -19.30 9.78
C ARG A 77 -5.59 -20.20 9.11
N ARG A 78 -5.46 -21.41 9.63
CA ARG A 78 -4.45 -22.36 9.18
C ARG A 78 -4.81 -23.05 7.86
N TRP A 79 -6.10 -23.17 7.54
CA TRP A 79 -6.57 -23.99 6.42
C TRP A 79 -7.21 -23.20 5.27
N PHE A 80 -7.72 -21.98 5.53
CA PHE A 80 -8.49 -21.23 4.53
C PHE A 80 -8.05 -19.77 4.37
N ASP A 81 -7.89 -19.01 5.45
CA ASP A 81 -7.54 -17.58 5.36
C ASP A 81 -6.62 -17.16 6.53
N PRO A 82 -5.31 -16.97 6.30
CA PRO A 82 -4.36 -16.59 7.34
C PRO A 82 -4.61 -15.18 7.91
N MET A 83 -5.49 -14.37 7.32
CA MET A 83 -5.90 -13.06 7.84
C MET A 83 -7.23 -13.13 8.61
N ALA A 84 -7.82 -14.31 8.77
CA ALA A 84 -9.13 -14.45 9.36
C ALA A 84 -9.16 -13.93 10.81
N ALA A 85 -10.16 -13.09 11.08
CA ALA A 85 -10.60 -12.59 12.38
C ALA A 85 -9.62 -11.71 13.18
N VAL A 86 -8.31 -11.93 13.08
CA VAL A 86 -7.26 -11.20 13.83
C VAL A 86 -6.40 -10.33 12.91
N GLY A 87 -6.63 -10.36 11.60
CA GLY A 87 -5.86 -9.58 10.63
C GLY A 87 -4.45 -10.16 10.38
N PRO A 88 -3.51 -9.34 9.88
CA PRO A 88 -2.15 -9.76 9.58
C PRO A 88 -1.37 -9.92 10.89
N VAL A 89 -1.12 -11.17 11.28
CA VAL A 89 -0.28 -11.50 12.44
C VAL A 89 0.79 -12.48 11.97
N PRO A 90 2.08 -12.24 12.24
CA PRO A 90 3.14 -13.20 11.93
C PRO A 90 2.85 -14.56 12.59
N ARG A 91 3.11 -15.67 11.89
CA ARG A 91 2.81 -17.03 12.41
C ARG A 91 3.39 -17.32 13.79
N SER A 92 4.59 -16.80 14.09
CA SER A 92 5.22 -16.93 15.41
C SER A 92 4.41 -16.28 16.53
N LEU A 93 3.61 -15.27 16.20
CA LEU A 93 2.79 -14.50 17.12
C LEU A 93 1.30 -14.86 17.03
N GLU A 94 0.87 -15.72 16.11
CA GLU A 94 -0.55 -16.07 15.96
C GLU A 94 -1.15 -16.68 17.23
N ALA A 95 -0.47 -17.66 17.82
CA ALA A 95 -0.90 -18.26 19.06
C ALA A 95 -0.95 -17.23 20.19
N VAL A 96 0.05 -16.33 20.24
CA VAL A 96 0.11 -15.24 21.23
C VAL A 96 -1.05 -14.26 21.03
N ALA A 97 -1.31 -13.83 19.80
CA ALA A 97 -2.38 -12.89 19.48
C ALA A 97 -3.76 -13.48 19.80
N LEU A 98 -4.00 -14.75 19.45
CA LEU A 98 -5.24 -15.44 19.80
C LEU A 98 -5.38 -15.64 21.31
N VAL A 99 -4.30 -15.93 22.03
CA VAL A 99 -4.31 -16.01 23.50
C VAL A 99 -4.61 -14.66 24.12
N VAL A 100 -3.93 -13.59 23.68
CA VAL A 100 -4.19 -12.22 24.15
C VAL A 100 -5.63 -11.83 23.88
N LEU A 101 -6.13 -12.08 22.67
CA LEU A 101 -7.53 -11.82 22.31
C LEU A 101 -8.49 -12.64 23.17
N SER A 102 -8.18 -13.91 23.44
CA SER A 102 -8.97 -14.79 24.32
C SER A 102 -9.01 -14.25 25.75
N VAL A 103 -7.88 -13.79 26.29
CA VAL A 103 -7.78 -13.24 27.64
C VAL A 103 -8.58 -11.96 27.76
N ILE A 104 -8.42 -11.02 26.82
CA ILE A 104 -9.17 -9.77 26.79
C ILE A 104 -10.66 -10.07 26.68
N ASN A 105 -11.04 -11.01 25.81
CA ASN A 105 -12.42 -11.39 25.63
C ASN A 105 -13.03 -12.03 26.88
N ILE A 106 -12.33 -12.99 27.51
CA ILE A 106 -12.78 -13.64 28.75
C ILE A 106 -12.93 -12.60 29.85
N ALA A 107 -11.98 -11.68 30.01
CA ALA A 107 -12.06 -10.63 31.02
C ALA A 107 -13.27 -9.71 30.80
N ALA A 108 -13.46 -9.22 29.58
CA ALA A 108 -14.59 -8.36 29.21
C ALA A 108 -15.94 -9.08 29.40
N ALA A 109 -16.05 -10.29 28.87
CA ALA A 109 -17.28 -11.07 28.93
C ALA A 109 -17.58 -11.60 30.34
N ALA A 110 -16.58 -11.91 31.17
CA ALA A 110 -16.77 -12.27 32.57
C ALA A 110 -17.21 -11.07 33.43
N LEU A 111 -16.63 -9.89 33.19
CA LEU A 111 -17.06 -8.65 33.83
C LEU A 111 -18.53 -8.34 33.49
N VAL A 112 -18.89 -8.44 32.20
CA VAL A 112 -20.27 -8.33 31.72
C VAL A 112 -21.16 -9.37 32.38
N ALA A 113 -20.79 -10.65 32.36
CA ALA A 113 -21.57 -11.73 32.97
C ALA A 113 -21.81 -11.52 34.47
N ALA A 114 -20.81 -10.99 35.18
CA ALA A 114 -20.93 -10.67 36.60
C ALA A 114 -21.92 -9.53 36.84
N VAL A 115 -21.81 -8.43 36.08
CA VAL A 115 -22.65 -7.22 36.24
C VAL A 115 -24.10 -7.45 35.78
N PHE A 116 -24.30 -8.31 34.77
CA PHE A 116 -25.59 -8.53 34.11
C PHE A 116 -26.32 -9.79 34.56
N SER A 117 -25.80 -10.53 35.54
CA SER A 117 -26.46 -11.72 36.07
C SER A 117 -27.64 -11.39 37.00
N ALA A 118 -28.63 -12.28 37.04
CA ALA A 118 -29.80 -12.12 37.91
C ALA A 118 -29.38 -12.14 39.39
N GLY A 119 -29.60 -11.02 40.10
CA GLY A 119 -29.26 -10.86 41.52
C GLY A 119 -28.49 -9.57 41.86
N CYS A 120 -27.90 -8.90 40.86
CA CYS A 120 -27.22 -7.61 41.07
C CYS A 120 -28.20 -6.43 40.94
N ARG A 121 -28.06 -5.39 41.78
CA ARG A 121 -28.86 -4.15 41.70
C ARG A 121 -28.78 -3.49 40.31
N VAL A 122 -27.64 -3.63 39.65
CA VAL A 122 -27.36 -3.08 38.30
C VAL A 122 -28.14 -3.81 37.20
N PHE A 123 -28.66 -5.03 37.46
CA PHE A 123 -29.42 -5.81 36.48
C PHE A 123 -30.62 -5.02 35.92
N ARG A 124 -31.27 -4.17 36.73
CA ARG A 124 -32.39 -3.32 36.29
C ARG A 124 -32.00 -2.26 35.24
N PHE A 125 -30.74 -1.85 35.20
CA PHE A 125 -30.20 -0.86 34.27
C PHE A 125 -29.37 -1.50 33.14
N ARG A 126 -29.43 -2.82 32.99
CA ARG A 126 -28.59 -3.57 32.03
C ARG A 126 -28.62 -3.01 30.61
N TRP A 127 -29.77 -2.58 30.11
CA TRP A 127 -29.87 -2.03 28.75
C TRP A 127 -29.24 -0.65 28.62
N VAL A 128 -29.25 0.17 29.67
CA VAL A 128 -28.54 1.46 29.72
C VAL A 128 -27.03 1.22 29.73
N VAL A 129 -26.56 0.32 30.59
CA VAL A 129 -25.13 -0.05 30.63
C VAL A 129 -24.69 -0.67 29.31
N PHE A 130 -25.53 -1.50 28.68
CA PHE A 130 -25.29 -2.05 27.35
C PHE A 130 -25.09 -0.96 26.30
N GLY A 131 -26.00 0.01 26.24
CA GLY A 131 -25.89 1.15 25.32
C GLY A 131 -24.61 1.95 25.54
N VAL A 132 -24.26 2.25 26.80
CA VAL A 132 -23.05 3.02 27.14
C VAL A 132 -21.79 2.25 26.77
N THR A 133 -21.65 1.00 27.19
CA THR A 133 -20.46 0.18 26.89
C THR A 133 -20.32 -0.05 25.39
N GLY A 134 -21.39 -0.36 24.67
CA GLY A 134 -21.37 -0.49 23.22
C GLY A 134 -20.90 0.80 22.52
N THR A 135 -21.39 1.96 22.97
CA THR A 135 -20.98 3.27 22.45
C THR A 135 -19.49 3.54 22.71
N VAL A 136 -18.99 3.29 23.92
CA VAL A 136 -17.58 3.45 24.27
C VAL A 136 -16.69 2.55 23.43
N LEU A 137 -17.13 1.31 23.21
CA LEU A 137 -16.38 0.33 22.43
C LEU A 137 -16.27 0.77 20.97
N VAL A 138 -17.39 1.17 20.35
CA VAL A 138 -17.41 1.73 18.99
C VAL A 138 -16.56 3.00 18.88
N ALA A 139 -16.63 3.89 19.88
CA ALA A 139 -15.77 5.08 19.94
C ALA A 139 -14.28 4.72 20.02
N PHE A 140 -13.91 3.68 20.79
CA PHE A 140 -12.55 3.16 20.84
C PHE A 140 -12.11 2.55 19.50
N CYS A 141 -12.98 1.79 18.81
CA CYS A 141 -12.69 1.30 17.45
C CYS A 141 -12.37 2.44 16.50
N MET A 142 -13.24 3.47 16.49
CA MET A 142 -13.05 4.66 15.65
C MET A 142 -11.77 5.41 16.01
N TRP A 143 -11.42 5.46 17.30
CA TRP A 143 -10.17 6.07 17.75
C TRP A 143 -8.92 5.32 17.26
N VAL A 144 -8.90 3.98 17.33
CA VAL A 144 -7.81 3.16 16.80
C VAL A 144 -7.71 3.30 15.27
N ALA A 145 -8.83 3.27 14.55
CA ALA A 145 -8.85 3.48 13.10
C ALA A 145 -8.28 4.86 12.72
N ARG A 146 -8.65 5.92 13.45
CA ARG A 146 -8.08 7.27 13.27
C ARG A 146 -6.58 7.35 13.58
N ARG A 147 -6.07 6.50 14.48
CA ARG A 147 -4.62 6.44 14.77
C ARG A 147 -3.84 5.89 13.58
N VAL A 148 -4.37 4.88 12.88
CA VAL A 148 -3.75 4.33 11.65
C VAL A 148 -3.75 5.39 10.53
N GLU A 149 -4.85 6.11 10.33
CA GLU A 149 -4.90 7.27 9.41
C GLU A 149 -3.87 8.34 9.77
N GLY A 150 -3.62 8.55 11.07
CA GLY A 150 -2.63 9.47 11.57
C GLY A 150 -1.20 9.12 11.16
N VAL A 151 -0.83 7.83 11.10
CA VAL A 151 0.52 7.37 10.75
C VAL A 151 0.87 7.64 9.28
N ASN A 152 -0.12 7.57 8.40
CA ASN A 152 0.03 7.81 6.97
C ASN A 152 -0.37 9.24 6.55
N SER A 153 -0.62 10.12 7.51
CA SER A 153 -0.91 11.53 7.23
C SER A 153 0.31 12.27 6.70
N ARG A 154 0.12 13.31 5.87
CA ARG A 154 1.21 14.20 5.39
C ARG A 154 2.03 14.77 6.54
N GLN A 155 1.38 15.09 7.67
CA GLN A 155 2.04 15.55 8.89
C GLN A 155 2.97 14.47 9.49
N ALA A 156 2.55 13.21 9.51
CA ALA A 156 3.37 12.11 9.98
C ALA A 156 4.54 11.83 9.01
N LEU A 157 4.32 11.90 7.70
CA LEU A 157 5.39 11.80 6.70
C LEU A 157 6.44 12.91 6.89
N LEU A 158 6.00 14.16 7.08
CA LEU A 158 6.89 15.28 7.40
C LEU A 158 7.73 15.02 8.66
N ARG A 159 7.09 14.57 9.75
CA ARG A 159 7.79 14.25 11.01
C ARG A 159 8.80 13.12 10.82
N ARG A 160 8.45 12.11 10.03
CA ARG A 160 9.32 10.98 9.69
C ARG A 160 10.57 11.44 8.93
N VAL A 161 10.42 12.29 7.90
CA VAL A 161 11.57 12.89 7.19
C VAL A 161 12.47 13.64 8.16
N VAL A 162 11.91 14.55 8.97
CA VAL A 162 12.70 15.33 9.95
C VAL A 162 13.46 14.42 10.91
N MET A 163 12.83 13.35 11.40
CA MET A 163 13.46 12.39 12.31
C MET A 163 14.60 11.60 11.64
N LEU A 164 14.35 11.04 10.46
CA LEU A 164 15.30 10.20 9.74
C LEU A 164 16.51 11.01 9.24
N GLU A 165 16.31 12.27 8.85
CA GLU A 165 17.41 13.14 8.43
C GLU A 165 18.37 13.49 9.57
N GLN A 166 17.82 13.76 10.76
CA GLN A 166 18.61 14.03 11.97
C GLN A 166 19.47 12.83 12.38
N SER A 167 19.11 11.62 11.94
CA SER A 167 19.81 10.37 12.24
C SER A 167 20.55 9.79 11.03
N SER A 168 20.52 10.44 9.87
CA SER A 168 20.99 9.92 8.56
C SER A 168 22.39 9.31 8.53
N GLY A 169 23.33 9.82 9.34
CA GLY A 169 24.69 9.25 9.46
C GLY A 169 24.80 7.96 10.26
N ARG A 170 23.73 7.48 10.89
CA ARG A 170 23.70 6.32 11.81
C ARG A 170 22.66 5.26 11.45
N ILE A 171 21.89 5.50 10.39
CA ILE A 171 20.77 4.64 10.02
C ILE A 171 21.18 3.52 9.06
N GLY A 172 20.50 2.37 9.19
CA GLY A 172 20.70 1.19 8.37
C GLY A 172 20.02 1.30 7.01
N TRP A 173 20.02 0.19 6.26
CA TRP A 173 19.44 0.14 4.92
C TRP A 173 17.93 0.43 4.91
N GLY A 174 17.17 -0.15 5.84
CA GLY A 174 15.71 -0.01 5.88
C GLY A 174 15.27 1.43 6.12
N GLU A 175 15.93 2.13 7.04
CA GLU A 175 15.65 3.54 7.31
C GLU A 175 16.06 4.47 6.14
N ARG A 176 17.15 4.14 5.41
CA ARG A 176 17.52 4.90 4.19
C ARG A 176 16.47 4.73 3.12
N GLN A 177 15.98 3.51 2.91
CA GLN A 177 14.89 3.23 1.98
C GLN A 177 13.61 3.96 2.40
N GLU A 178 13.28 3.95 3.70
CA GLU A 178 12.12 4.66 4.25
C GLU A 178 12.23 6.18 4.03
N LEU A 179 13.40 6.77 4.29
CA LEU A 179 13.65 8.19 4.06
C LEU A 179 13.53 8.54 2.58
N SER A 180 14.19 7.77 1.71
CA SER A 180 14.13 7.96 0.26
C SER A 180 12.70 7.85 -0.27
N THR A 181 11.98 6.80 0.11
CA THR A 181 10.56 6.62 -0.25
C THR A 181 9.69 7.77 0.25
N THR A 182 9.88 8.20 1.50
CA THR A 182 9.07 9.29 2.07
C THR A 182 9.36 10.62 1.38
N LEU A 183 10.63 10.92 1.07
CA LEU A 183 11.00 12.10 0.28
C LEU A 183 10.39 12.07 -1.11
N ALA A 184 10.46 10.92 -1.80
CA ALA A 184 9.83 10.71 -3.10
C ALA A 184 8.31 11.01 -3.03
N VAL A 185 7.60 10.38 -2.08
CA VAL A 185 6.17 10.62 -1.83
C VAL A 185 5.87 12.11 -1.59
N LEU A 186 6.74 12.83 -0.89
CA LEU A 186 6.61 14.26 -0.62
C LEU A 186 7.13 15.17 -1.75
N GLY A 187 7.33 14.62 -2.94
CA GLY A 187 7.73 15.35 -4.13
C GLY A 187 9.22 15.70 -4.19
N ARG A 188 10.07 15.23 -3.28
CA ARG A 188 11.52 15.50 -3.18
C ARG A 188 12.36 14.39 -3.79
N GLN A 189 12.11 14.14 -5.06
CA GLN A 189 12.55 12.93 -5.76
C GLN A 189 14.04 12.94 -6.11
N ARG A 190 14.62 14.10 -6.39
CA ARG A 190 16.06 14.23 -6.54
C ARG A 190 16.78 13.88 -5.25
N GLU A 191 16.32 14.43 -4.12
CA GLU A 191 16.86 14.09 -2.81
C GLU A 191 16.65 12.61 -2.46
N ALA A 192 15.50 12.04 -2.82
CA ALA A 192 15.26 10.61 -2.67
C ALA A 192 16.31 9.77 -3.42
N ARG A 193 16.63 10.14 -4.66
CA ARG A 193 17.64 9.45 -5.49
C ARG A 193 19.08 9.70 -5.06
N GLU A 194 19.35 10.77 -4.32
CA GLU A 194 20.67 11.05 -3.73
C GLU A 194 20.97 10.18 -2.49
N ILE A 195 19.95 9.52 -1.92
CA ILE A 195 20.14 8.61 -0.79
C ILE A 195 20.70 7.28 -1.27
N PRO A 196 21.90 6.87 -0.83
CA PRO A 196 22.51 5.63 -1.29
C PRO A 196 21.83 4.42 -0.66
N LEU A 197 21.04 3.70 -1.48
CA LEU A 197 20.42 2.42 -1.12
C LEU A 197 21.38 1.25 -1.27
N LEU A 198 22.41 1.41 -2.11
CA LEU A 198 23.48 0.44 -2.33
C LEU A 198 24.82 0.98 -1.82
N PRO A 199 25.72 0.14 -1.28
CA PRO A 199 27.04 0.57 -0.84
C PRO A 199 27.85 1.31 -1.91
N GLU A 200 27.73 0.87 -3.17
CA GLU A 200 28.45 1.42 -4.32
C GLU A 200 27.98 2.83 -4.68
N ALA A 201 26.74 3.18 -4.33
CA ALA A 201 26.15 4.50 -4.59
C ALA A 201 26.63 5.58 -3.61
N VAL A 202 27.35 5.22 -2.54
CA VAL A 202 27.78 6.17 -1.50
C VAL A 202 28.67 7.27 -2.11
N GLY A 203 28.26 8.53 -1.91
CA GLY A 203 28.99 9.70 -2.41
C GLY A 203 28.71 10.06 -3.88
N GLN A 204 27.93 9.25 -4.60
CA GLN A 204 27.49 9.57 -5.95
C GLN A 204 26.31 10.55 -5.94
N LYS A 205 26.08 11.24 -7.06
CA LYS A 205 24.93 12.14 -7.25
C LYS A 205 24.31 11.94 -8.64
N PRO A 206 22.98 12.13 -8.79
CA PRO A 206 22.34 12.15 -10.10
C PRO A 206 22.93 13.26 -11.00
N SER A 207 23.00 12.98 -12.30
CA SER A 207 23.49 13.91 -13.32
C SER A 207 22.32 14.69 -13.92
N ASP A 208 22.46 16.02 -13.99
CA ASP A 208 21.50 16.91 -14.69
C ASP A 208 21.86 17.16 -16.15
N THR A 209 23.09 16.81 -16.54
CA THR A 209 23.52 16.96 -17.91
C THR A 209 23.06 15.75 -18.72
N PRO A 210 22.37 15.96 -19.86
CA PRO A 210 22.12 14.89 -20.80
C PRO A 210 23.43 14.21 -21.19
N ASP A 211 23.42 12.88 -21.23
CA ASP A 211 24.56 12.11 -21.67
C ASP A 211 24.81 12.34 -23.17
N THR A 212 26.09 12.48 -23.54
CA THR A 212 26.48 12.60 -24.95
C THR A 212 26.42 11.22 -25.62
N PRO A 213 25.75 11.05 -26.76
CA PRO A 213 25.66 9.76 -27.43
C PRO A 213 27.02 9.21 -27.86
N ASP A 214 27.22 7.90 -27.71
CA ASP A 214 28.41 7.19 -28.19
C ASP A 214 28.33 6.97 -29.71
N LEU A 215 29.47 6.97 -30.40
CA LEU A 215 29.57 6.72 -31.85
C LEU A 215 29.53 5.21 -32.21
N VAL A 216 29.03 4.36 -31.31
CA VAL A 216 28.96 2.89 -31.46
C VAL A 216 27.59 2.49 -32.00
N GLN A 217 27.45 1.28 -32.56
CA GLN A 217 26.14 0.76 -32.98
C GLN A 217 25.10 0.87 -31.84
N PRO A 218 23.93 1.48 -32.09
CA PRO A 218 22.91 1.66 -31.08
C PRO A 218 22.23 0.34 -30.75
N PHE A 219 21.65 0.24 -29.55
CA PHE A 219 20.73 -0.86 -29.26
C PHE A 219 19.47 -0.73 -30.11
N VAL A 220 18.94 -1.86 -30.59
CA VAL A 220 17.62 -1.88 -31.21
C VAL A 220 16.59 -1.74 -30.11
N VAL A 221 15.91 -0.60 -30.08
CA VAL A 221 14.84 -0.29 -29.12
C VAL A 221 13.49 -0.24 -29.83
N THR A 222 12.43 -0.61 -29.12
CA THR A 222 11.05 -0.48 -29.58
C THR A 222 10.37 0.66 -28.83
N PRO A 223 9.59 1.53 -29.49
CA PRO A 223 8.72 2.48 -28.79
C PRO A 223 7.83 1.76 -27.77
N TRP A 224 7.73 2.27 -26.55
CA TRP A 224 7.09 1.54 -25.46
C TRP A 224 5.61 1.22 -25.73
N ARG A 225 4.87 2.11 -26.40
CA ARG A 225 3.45 1.89 -26.74
C ARG A 225 3.27 0.71 -27.69
N ASP A 226 4.13 0.59 -28.69
CA ASP A 226 4.09 -0.50 -29.67
C ASP A 226 4.42 -1.84 -29.00
N ALA A 227 5.48 -1.85 -28.18
CA ALA A 227 5.87 -3.02 -27.41
C ALA A 227 4.75 -3.45 -26.45
N MET A 228 4.18 -2.53 -25.67
CA MET A 228 3.12 -2.83 -24.71
C MET A 228 1.82 -3.29 -25.39
N THR A 229 1.47 -2.74 -26.56
CA THR A 229 0.31 -3.20 -27.33
C THR A 229 0.47 -4.66 -27.75
N ARG A 230 1.66 -5.04 -28.23
CA ARG A 230 1.98 -6.43 -28.58
C ARG A 230 1.96 -7.34 -27.35
N ILE A 231 2.64 -6.95 -26.28
CA ILE A 231 2.72 -7.72 -25.03
C ILE A 231 1.31 -7.96 -24.46
N ALA A 232 0.46 -6.94 -24.43
CA ALA A 232 -0.90 -7.06 -23.93
C ALA A 232 -1.79 -7.96 -24.80
N ALA A 233 -1.55 -8.02 -26.12
CA ALA A 233 -2.26 -8.94 -27.00
C ALA A 233 -1.87 -10.40 -26.75
N GLU A 234 -0.57 -10.66 -26.62
CA GLU A 234 0.03 -12.01 -26.57
C GLU A 234 -0.03 -12.65 -25.17
N HIS A 235 0.01 -11.84 -24.11
CA HIS A 235 0.10 -12.34 -22.73
C HIS A 235 -1.15 -12.03 -21.92
N ARG A 236 -1.50 -12.95 -21.01
CA ARG A 236 -2.64 -12.80 -20.09
C ARG A 236 -2.22 -12.40 -18.67
N LEU A 237 -0.97 -12.64 -18.32
CA LEU A 237 -0.40 -12.31 -17.01
C LEU A 237 0.88 -11.52 -17.25
N VAL A 238 0.87 -10.25 -16.83
CA VAL A 238 2.01 -9.33 -17.03
C VAL A 238 2.40 -8.72 -15.69
N LEU A 239 3.67 -8.87 -15.32
CA LEU A 239 4.23 -8.36 -14.08
C LEU A 239 5.19 -7.20 -14.41
N ILE A 240 4.95 -6.04 -13.81
CA ILE A 240 5.74 -4.83 -14.02
C ILE A 240 6.40 -4.43 -12.70
N MET A 241 7.71 -4.25 -12.75
CA MET A 241 8.52 -3.84 -11.61
C MET A 241 8.35 -2.36 -11.30
N GLU A 242 8.29 -1.95 -10.03
CA GLU A 242 8.61 -0.59 -9.60
C GLU A 242 9.77 -0.54 -8.61
N ALA A 243 10.58 0.51 -8.70
CA ALA A 243 11.40 0.95 -7.59
C ALA A 243 10.54 1.84 -6.67
N HIS A 244 10.44 1.50 -5.38
CA HIS A 244 9.58 2.26 -4.45
C HIS A 244 9.98 3.74 -4.29
N THR A 245 11.23 4.05 -4.63
CA THR A 245 11.88 5.35 -4.59
C THR A 245 11.78 6.13 -5.90
N VAL A 246 11.21 5.54 -6.96
CA VAL A 246 11.05 6.15 -8.28
C VAL A 246 9.57 6.27 -8.62
N THR A 247 9.06 7.48 -8.47
CA THR A 247 7.65 7.76 -8.72
C THR A 247 7.28 7.73 -10.20
N GLU A 248 8.25 7.88 -11.11
CA GLU A 248 8.07 7.73 -12.56
C GLU A 248 7.65 6.32 -12.97
N ASP A 249 8.10 5.28 -12.26
CA ASP A 249 7.74 3.90 -12.55
C ASP A 249 6.21 3.73 -12.46
N ARG A 250 5.59 4.37 -11.47
CA ARG A 250 4.13 4.41 -11.28
C ARG A 250 3.44 5.23 -12.36
N ALA A 251 4.02 6.37 -12.74
CA ALA A 251 3.49 7.21 -13.82
C ALA A 251 3.48 6.46 -15.16
N TRP A 252 4.51 5.66 -15.46
CA TRP A 252 4.52 4.84 -16.66
C TRP A 252 3.49 3.72 -16.61
N ILE A 253 3.38 2.98 -15.49
CA ILE A 253 2.37 1.93 -15.33
C ILE A 253 0.98 2.52 -15.57
N GLU A 254 0.66 3.71 -15.03
CA GLU A 254 -0.60 4.40 -15.29
C GLU A 254 -0.89 4.55 -16.79
N GLN A 255 0.11 4.94 -17.59
CA GLN A 255 -0.01 5.11 -19.04
C GLN A 255 -0.26 3.80 -19.79
N THR A 256 0.18 2.66 -19.24
CA THR A 256 -0.05 1.34 -19.85
C THR A 256 -1.48 0.82 -19.64
N LEU A 257 -2.20 1.30 -18.62
CA LEU A 257 -3.50 0.74 -18.23
C LEU A 257 -4.55 0.81 -19.34
N GLY A 258 -4.53 1.86 -20.15
CA GLY A 258 -5.43 2.00 -21.30
C GLY A 258 -5.18 0.91 -22.37
N LEU A 259 -3.91 0.60 -22.64
CA LEU A 259 -3.51 -0.45 -23.58
C LEU A 259 -3.92 -1.84 -23.06
N PHE A 260 -3.67 -2.10 -21.77
CA PHE A 260 -4.12 -3.33 -21.12
C PHE A 260 -5.64 -3.49 -21.17
N ARG A 261 -6.40 -2.41 -20.90
CA ARG A 261 -7.86 -2.47 -21.03
C ARG A 261 -8.33 -2.79 -22.43
N ALA A 262 -7.75 -2.13 -23.44
CA ALA A 262 -8.09 -2.39 -24.84
C ALA A 262 -7.81 -3.86 -25.22
N ALA A 263 -6.80 -4.48 -24.62
CA ALA A 263 -6.47 -5.90 -24.78
C ALA A 263 -7.29 -6.86 -23.88
N GLY A 264 -8.29 -6.37 -23.16
CA GLY A 264 -9.20 -7.18 -22.35
C GLY A 264 -8.70 -7.50 -20.93
N PHE A 265 -7.69 -6.80 -20.41
CA PHE A 265 -7.27 -6.95 -19.02
C PHE A 265 -8.36 -6.48 -18.08
N THR A 266 -8.66 -7.30 -17.08
CA THR A 266 -9.75 -7.07 -16.12
C THR A 266 -9.28 -6.76 -14.71
N HIS A 267 -8.07 -7.19 -14.37
CA HIS A 267 -7.54 -7.12 -13.01
C HIS A 267 -6.24 -6.32 -12.98
N TYR A 268 -6.15 -5.39 -12.03
CA TYR A 268 -4.94 -4.66 -11.70
C TYR A 268 -4.61 -4.92 -10.23
N PHE A 269 -3.46 -5.53 -9.99
CA PHE A 269 -3.02 -5.87 -8.64
C PHE A 269 -1.70 -5.17 -8.36
N ALA A 270 -1.55 -4.62 -7.16
CA ALA A 270 -0.32 -3.94 -6.79
C ALA A 270 0.12 -4.22 -5.36
N GLU A 271 1.44 -4.22 -5.17
CA GLU A 271 2.05 -4.33 -3.86
C GLU A 271 1.57 -3.23 -2.91
N ALA A 272 1.46 -3.58 -1.63
CA ALA A 272 1.08 -2.70 -0.54
C ALA A 272 -0.29 -2.01 -0.66
N ILE A 273 -1.18 -2.44 -1.57
CA ILE A 273 -2.62 -2.08 -1.49
C ILE A 273 -3.24 -2.89 -0.33
N ALA A 274 -3.65 -2.20 0.73
CA ALA A 274 -4.26 -2.79 1.92
C ALA A 274 -5.80 -2.71 1.89
N GLU A 275 -6.37 -1.65 1.32
CA GLU A 275 -7.82 -1.47 1.16
C GLU A 275 -8.18 -1.58 -0.32
N SER A 276 -8.81 -2.70 -0.68
CA SER A 276 -9.14 -3.07 -2.06
C SER A 276 -10.62 -3.42 -2.24
N GLY A 277 -11.00 -3.84 -3.45
CA GLY A 277 -12.33 -4.37 -3.74
C GLY A 277 -13.44 -3.33 -3.71
N SER A 278 -14.64 -3.74 -3.27
CA SER A 278 -15.85 -2.93 -3.37
C SER A 278 -15.78 -1.60 -2.62
N THR A 279 -15.06 -1.54 -1.50
CA THR A 279 -14.89 -0.30 -0.72
C THR A 279 -14.11 0.73 -1.52
N LEU A 280 -12.95 0.35 -2.06
CA LEU A 280 -12.14 1.23 -2.90
C LEU A 280 -12.88 1.61 -4.19
N LYS A 281 -13.53 0.62 -4.83
CA LYS A 281 -14.27 0.80 -6.08
C LYS A 281 -15.46 1.74 -5.95
N SER A 282 -16.26 1.58 -4.90
CA SER A 282 -17.42 2.45 -4.63
C SER A 282 -17.01 3.87 -4.26
N ARG A 283 -15.88 4.03 -3.55
CA ARG A 283 -15.33 5.35 -3.24
C ARG A 283 -14.73 6.03 -4.46
N GLY A 284 -14.09 5.29 -5.36
CA GLY A 284 -13.55 5.82 -6.63
C GLY A 284 -12.17 6.48 -6.52
N TYR A 285 -11.64 6.67 -5.32
CA TYR A 285 -10.35 7.30 -5.08
C TYR A 285 -9.57 6.68 -3.90
N PRO A 286 -8.22 6.75 -3.92
CA PRO A 286 -7.38 6.29 -2.84
C PRO A 286 -7.30 7.30 -1.68
N THR A 287 -7.09 6.79 -0.48
CA THR A 287 -6.88 7.58 0.75
C THR A 287 -5.61 7.11 1.46
N SER A 288 -5.26 7.74 2.57
CA SER A 288 -4.12 7.31 3.42
C SER A 288 -4.22 5.86 3.95
N ARG A 289 -5.41 5.24 3.86
CA ARG A 289 -5.66 3.83 4.23
C ARG A 289 -5.52 2.86 3.07
N THR A 290 -5.45 3.35 1.83
CA THR A 290 -5.43 2.48 0.65
C THR A 290 -4.17 1.63 0.59
N GLY A 291 -3.04 2.16 1.03
CA GLY A 291 -1.77 1.45 0.99
C GLY A 291 -0.61 2.35 1.41
N PHE A 292 0.53 1.72 1.74
CA PHE A 292 1.73 2.45 2.16
C PHE A 292 2.36 3.20 0.99
N TYR A 293 2.57 2.52 -0.15
CA TYR A 293 3.12 3.15 -1.35
C TYR A 293 2.10 4.01 -2.10
N THR A 294 0.79 3.80 -1.88
CA THR A 294 -0.25 4.64 -2.50
C THR A 294 -0.27 6.07 -1.96
N LEU A 295 0.53 6.38 -0.95
CA LEU A 295 0.73 7.75 -0.47
C LEU A 295 1.43 8.64 -1.50
N ASP A 296 2.17 8.04 -2.43
CA ASP A 296 2.71 8.73 -3.61
C ASP A 296 1.56 9.24 -4.49
N PRO A 297 1.51 10.56 -4.80
CA PRO A 297 0.53 11.11 -5.74
C PRO A 297 0.43 10.37 -7.08
N ARG A 298 1.54 9.90 -7.67
CA ARG A 298 1.47 9.15 -8.95
C ARG A 298 0.85 7.79 -8.78
N PHE A 299 1.11 7.08 -7.69
CA PHE A 299 0.39 5.84 -7.42
C PHE A 299 -1.09 6.13 -7.12
N GLY A 300 -1.39 7.23 -6.43
CA GLY A 300 -2.76 7.70 -6.24
C GLY A 300 -3.50 7.89 -7.58
N ASN A 301 -2.87 8.56 -8.53
CA ASN A 301 -3.41 8.78 -9.88
C ASN A 301 -3.54 7.49 -10.68
N LEU A 302 -2.54 6.60 -10.61
CA LEU A 302 -2.61 5.26 -11.17
C LEU A 302 -3.87 4.52 -10.66
N VAL A 303 -4.09 4.48 -9.35
CA VAL A 303 -5.28 3.83 -8.76
C VAL A 303 -6.57 4.47 -9.27
N ARG A 304 -6.66 5.81 -9.32
CA ARG A 304 -7.84 6.50 -9.90
C ARG A 304 -8.05 6.09 -11.36
N THR A 305 -6.99 6.03 -12.15
CA THR A 305 -7.04 5.64 -13.56
C THR A 305 -7.47 4.19 -13.71
N ALA A 306 -6.97 3.27 -12.89
CA ALA A 306 -7.41 1.87 -12.88
C ALA A 306 -8.91 1.74 -12.55
N LEU A 307 -9.38 2.46 -11.53
CA LEU A 307 -10.80 2.49 -11.14
C LEU A 307 -11.69 3.09 -12.24
N ARG A 308 -11.29 4.22 -12.84
CA ARG A 308 -12.01 4.88 -13.94
C ARG A 308 -12.11 3.99 -15.17
N LEU A 309 -11.05 3.24 -15.47
CA LEU A 309 -11.02 2.26 -16.53
C LEU A 309 -11.84 0.99 -16.18
N GLY A 310 -12.25 0.82 -14.92
CA GLY A 310 -13.11 -0.24 -14.43
C GLY A 310 -12.38 -1.53 -14.02
N PHE A 311 -11.06 -1.48 -13.80
CA PHE A 311 -10.33 -2.65 -13.32
C PHE A 311 -10.83 -3.09 -11.94
N GLU A 312 -10.76 -4.40 -11.69
CA GLU A 312 -10.77 -4.90 -10.32
C GLU A 312 -9.40 -4.62 -9.70
N VAL A 313 -9.37 -3.67 -8.75
CA VAL A 313 -8.14 -3.22 -8.08
C VAL A 313 -7.93 -4.01 -6.79
N GLY A 314 -6.80 -4.72 -6.72
CA GLY A 314 -6.47 -5.63 -5.63
C GLY A 314 -5.06 -5.42 -5.05
N GLY A 315 -4.88 -5.87 -3.81
CA GLY A 315 -3.57 -6.06 -3.20
C GLY A 315 -3.30 -7.53 -2.95
N TYR A 316 -2.04 -7.89 -2.83
CA TYR A 316 -1.61 -9.28 -2.64
C TYR A 316 -0.53 -9.44 -1.57
N ASP A 317 -0.21 -8.37 -0.85
CA ASP A 317 0.93 -8.36 0.06
C ASP A 317 0.57 -8.80 1.49
N LEU A 318 1.57 -9.33 2.20
CA LEU A 318 1.49 -9.72 3.60
C LEU A 318 2.66 -9.11 4.37
N ALA A 319 2.34 -8.42 5.47
CA ALA A 319 3.34 -7.89 6.40
C ALA A 319 3.98 -9.03 7.22
N ASP A 320 4.86 -9.80 6.58
CA ASP A 320 5.62 -10.90 7.17
C ASP A 320 7.12 -10.73 6.93
N GLY A 321 7.93 -10.89 7.98
CA GLY A 321 9.38 -10.76 7.90
C GLY A 321 10.07 -11.99 7.29
N ASP A 322 9.35 -13.09 7.07
CA ASP A 322 9.86 -14.29 6.41
C ASP A 322 9.69 -14.18 4.89
N PHE A 323 10.81 -14.02 4.19
CA PHE A 323 10.87 -13.93 2.72
C PHE A 323 10.11 -15.09 2.06
N GLY A 324 10.43 -16.33 2.44
CA GLY A 324 9.83 -17.53 1.86
C GLY A 324 8.32 -17.53 1.97
N ARG A 325 7.78 -17.14 3.12
CA ARG A 325 6.34 -17.11 3.36
C ARG A 325 5.65 -15.95 2.67
N ARG A 326 6.28 -14.79 2.64
CA ARG A 326 5.75 -13.59 1.96
C ARG A 326 5.60 -13.85 0.48
N GLU A 327 6.65 -14.29 -0.22
CA GLU A 327 6.59 -14.58 -1.66
C GLU A 327 5.56 -15.68 -1.99
N GLU A 328 5.39 -16.69 -1.11
CA GLU A 328 4.40 -17.75 -1.29
C GLU A 328 2.97 -17.22 -1.17
N TYR A 329 2.71 -16.39 -0.16
CA TYR A 329 1.40 -15.78 0.06
C TYR A 329 1.01 -14.86 -1.10
N GLN A 330 1.96 -14.02 -1.54
CA GLN A 330 1.77 -13.11 -2.66
C GLN A 330 1.40 -13.88 -3.94
N ALA A 331 2.18 -14.92 -4.27
CA ALA A 331 1.92 -15.78 -5.43
C ALA A 331 0.59 -16.52 -5.32
N ALA A 332 0.27 -17.11 -4.15
CA ALA A 332 -0.98 -17.85 -3.95
C ALA A 332 -2.21 -16.94 -4.05
N THR A 333 -2.13 -15.71 -3.52
CA THR A 333 -3.21 -14.72 -3.60
C THR A 333 -3.48 -14.35 -5.06
N LEU A 334 -2.43 -14.04 -5.83
CA LEU A 334 -2.55 -13.73 -7.25
C LEU A 334 -3.07 -14.93 -8.06
N ALA A 335 -2.56 -16.13 -7.79
CA ALA A 335 -3.00 -17.36 -8.45
C ALA A 335 -4.49 -17.65 -8.19
N GLN A 336 -4.97 -17.44 -6.97
CA GLN A 336 -6.39 -17.58 -6.64
C GLN A 336 -7.27 -16.62 -7.46
N GLN A 337 -6.85 -15.36 -7.57
CA GLN A 337 -7.58 -14.34 -8.34
C GLN A 337 -7.54 -14.67 -9.84
N PHE A 338 -6.39 -15.10 -10.35
CA PHE A 338 -6.21 -15.45 -11.75
C PHE A 338 -7.01 -16.71 -12.15
N ALA A 339 -7.08 -17.70 -11.27
CA ALA A 339 -7.83 -18.94 -11.48
C ALA A 339 -9.35 -18.80 -11.27
N ALA A 340 -9.83 -17.66 -10.77
CA ALA A 340 -11.25 -17.44 -10.51
C ALA A 340 -12.11 -17.60 -11.78
N ARG A 341 -11.56 -17.23 -12.96
CA ARG A 341 -12.15 -17.53 -14.27
C ARG A 341 -11.05 -17.71 -15.33
N PRO A 342 -11.26 -18.59 -16.33
CA PRO A 342 -10.26 -18.90 -17.34
C PRO A 342 -10.00 -17.77 -18.36
N ASP A 343 -10.85 -16.74 -18.41
CA ASP A 343 -10.71 -15.58 -19.31
C ASP A 343 -9.97 -14.41 -18.67
N ILE A 344 -9.58 -14.52 -17.40
CA ILE A 344 -8.91 -13.41 -16.70
C ILE A 344 -7.59 -13.08 -17.38
N ARG A 345 -7.39 -11.77 -17.54
CA ARG A 345 -6.15 -11.12 -17.91
C ARG A 345 -5.80 -10.12 -16.81
N MET A 346 -4.59 -10.23 -16.28
CA MET A 346 -4.14 -9.57 -15.05
C MET A 346 -2.80 -8.88 -15.26
N VAL A 347 -2.75 -7.60 -14.91
CA VAL A 347 -1.51 -6.84 -14.77
C VAL A 347 -1.20 -6.72 -13.28
N VAL A 348 0.03 -7.04 -12.93
CA VAL A 348 0.54 -7.03 -11.55
C VAL A 348 1.69 -6.05 -11.47
N HIS A 349 1.66 -5.21 -10.46
CA HIS A 349 2.65 -4.19 -10.17
C HIS A 349 3.38 -4.56 -8.88
N ALA A 350 4.70 -4.79 -8.95
CA ALA A 350 5.50 -5.34 -7.85
C ALA A 350 6.85 -4.65 -7.68
N GLY A 351 7.35 -4.57 -6.45
CA GLY A 351 8.66 -4.03 -6.12
C GLY A 351 9.81 -4.96 -6.51
N HIS A 352 10.82 -4.43 -7.20
CA HIS A 352 12.12 -5.09 -7.43
C HIS A 352 12.01 -6.57 -7.83
N GLY A 353 12.66 -7.47 -7.08
CA GLY A 353 12.85 -8.88 -7.43
C GLY A 353 11.57 -9.72 -7.51
N HIS A 354 10.43 -9.21 -7.05
CA HIS A 354 9.15 -9.92 -7.17
C HIS A 354 8.79 -10.32 -8.60
N VAL A 355 9.35 -9.63 -9.61
CA VAL A 355 9.15 -9.95 -11.03
C VAL A 355 10.09 -11.04 -11.56
N PHE A 356 11.05 -11.55 -10.78
CA PHE A 356 11.94 -12.61 -11.25
C PHE A 356 11.22 -13.95 -11.35
N LYS A 357 11.16 -14.49 -12.57
CA LYS A 357 10.49 -15.77 -12.89
C LYS A 357 11.40 -17.00 -12.74
N HIS A 358 12.67 -16.79 -12.40
CA HIS A 358 13.66 -17.83 -12.14
C HIS A 358 14.23 -17.70 -10.73
N GLU A 359 15.07 -18.67 -10.34
CA GLU A 359 15.73 -18.66 -9.04
C GLU A 359 16.81 -17.58 -8.99
N VAL A 360 16.91 -16.88 -7.86
CA VAL A 360 17.97 -15.93 -7.57
C VAL A 360 18.96 -16.57 -6.62
N TYR A 361 20.24 -16.56 -6.97
CA TYR A 361 21.30 -17.20 -6.18
C TYR A 361 21.33 -16.65 -4.75
N ASN A 362 21.47 -17.55 -3.77
CA ASN A 362 21.50 -17.26 -2.33
C ASN A 362 20.22 -16.61 -1.75
N VAL A 363 19.15 -16.49 -2.54
CA VAL A 363 17.86 -15.95 -2.10
C VAL A 363 16.74 -16.96 -2.30
N GLY A 364 16.67 -17.58 -3.49
CA GLY A 364 15.64 -18.54 -3.87
C GLY A 364 14.63 -17.96 -4.87
N ARG A 365 13.41 -18.48 -4.86
CA ARG A 365 12.36 -18.10 -5.81
C ARG A 365 11.54 -16.93 -5.29
N TYR A 366 11.40 -15.90 -6.11
CA TYR A 366 10.49 -14.78 -5.89
C TYR A 366 9.05 -15.12 -6.35
N MET A 367 8.14 -14.17 -6.14
CA MET A 367 6.72 -14.24 -6.39
C MET A 367 6.41 -14.67 -7.82
N ALA A 368 6.99 -14.05 -8.85
CA ALA A 368 6.70 -14.40 -10.24
C ALA A 368 7.01 -15.87 -10.56
N ALA A 369 8.15 -16.39 -10.11
CA ALA A 369 8.54 -17.79 -10.29
C ALA A 369 7.56 -18.76 -9.61
N ARG A 370 7.03 -18.39 -8.45
CA ARG A 370 6.05 -19.20 -7.70
C ARG A 370 4.66 -19.12 -8.33
N LEU A 371 4.26 -17.92 -8.74
CA LEU A 371 3.00 -17.67 -9.43
C LEU A 371 2.92 -18.47 -10.72
N TRP A 372 4.00 -18.49 -11.50
CA TRP A 372 4.10 -19.33 -12.70
C TRP A 372 3.89 -20.80 -12.35
N LYS A 373 4.60 -21.31 -11.33
CA LYS A 373 4.45 -22.71 -10.88
C LYS A 373 3.02 -23.05 -10.46
N MET A 374 2.30 -22.11 -9.83
CA MET A 374 0.94 -22.32 -9.33
C MET A 374 -0.12 -22.25 -10.43
N THR A 375 0.05 -21.36 -11.41
CA THR A 375 -0.95 -21.09 -12.44
C THR A 375 -0.73 -21.92 -13.70
N GLY A 376 0.52 -22.29 -14.00
CA GLY A 376 0.92 -22.88 -15.27
C GLY A 376 1.04 -21.87 -16.43
N ASP A 377 0.53 -20.65 -16.26
CA ASP A 377 0.68 -19.54 -17.20
C ASP A 377 1.97 -18.78 -16.90
N GLU A 378 2.88 -18.70 -17.87
CA GLU A 378 4.13 -17.95 -17.72
C GLU A 378 3.83 -16.44 -17.68
N PRO A 379 4.23 -15.72 -16.59
CA PRO A 379 4.09 -14.28 -16.54
C PRO A 379 5.11 -13.63 -17.48
N PHE A 380 4.67 -12.64 -18.24
CA PHE A 380 5.59 -11.74 -18.95
C PHE A 380 6.12 -10.69 -17.98
N THR A 381 7.43 -10.62 -17.76
CA THR A 381 8.02 -9.78 -16.71
C THR A 381 8.78 -8.58 -17.28
N ILE A 382 8.47 -7.39 -16.78
CA ILE A 382 9.03 -6.12 -17.25
C ILE A 382 9.79 -5.45 -16.11
N TRP A 383 11.06 -5.14 -16.35
CA TRP A 383 11.87 -4.33 -15.46
C TRP A 383 11.92 -2.88 -15.92
N GLN A 384 11.68 -1.94 -15.01
CA GLN A 384 11.82 -0.50 -15.28
C GLN A 384 13.21 -0.02 -14.87
N LEU A 385 13.86 0.75 -15.74
CA LEU A 385 15.18 1.31 -15.49
C LEU A 385 15.14 2.83 -15.63
N SER A 386 15.42 3.49 -14.51
CA SER A 386 15.48 4.94 -14.37
C SER A 386 16.90 5.39 -14.00
N ASN A 387 17.16 6.70 -13.97
CA ASN A 387 18.47 7.27 -13.63
C ASN A 387 18.80 7.22 -12.12
N GLU A 388 18.65 6.05 -11.52
CA GLU A 388 18.96 5.74 -10.11
C GLU A 388 20.43 5.37 -9.88
N LEU A 389 20.95 5.61 -8.68
CA LEU A 389 22.32 5.29 -8.32
C LEU A 389 22.48 3.84 -7.84
N PRO A 390 23.57 3.12 -8.21
CA PRO A 390 24.58 3.52 -9.20
C PRO A 390 24.00 3.48 -10.63
N ASN A 391 24.22 4.53 -11.41
CA ASN A 391 23.56 4.71 -12.71
C ASN A 391 24.40 4.25 -13.91
N ASP A 392 25.53 3.58 -13.70
CA ASP A 392 26.48 3.26 -14.77
C ASP A 392 25.81 2.50 -15.93
N VAL A 393 25.00 1.49 -15.61
CA VAL A 393 24.26 0.71 -16.61
C VAL A 393 23.25 1.58 -17.36
N TYR A 394 22.47 2.38 -16.62
CA TYR A 394 21.50 3.30 -17.21
C TYR A 394 22.18 4.30 -18.16
N ARG A 395 23.27 4.96 -17.72
CA ARG A 395 24.01 5.93 -18.52
C ARG A 395 24.62 5.30 -19.76
N HIS A 396 25.21 4.12 -19.63
CA HIS A 396 25.73 3.37 -20.78
C HIS A 396 24.62 3.05 -21.79
N LEU A 397 23.43 2.66 -21.34
CA LEU A 397 22.28 2.42 -22.22
C LEU A 397 21.84 3.70 -22.93
N VAL A 398 21.63 4.79 -22.19
CA VAL A 398 21.20 6.08 -22.76
C VAL A 398 22.22 6.63 -23.76
N ARG A 399 23.53 6.53 -23.49
CA ARG A 399 24.58 6.94 -24.44
C ARG A 399 24.52 6.17 -25.75
N ARG A 400 24.21 4.88 -25.70
CA ARG A 400 24.12 4.04 -26.91
C ARG A 400 22.79 4.13 -27.63
N ILE A 401 21.70 4.44 -26.93
CA ILE A 401 20.37 4.62 -27.55
C ILE A 401 20.27 6.01 -28.17
N GLY A 402 20.90 7.01 -27.55
CA GLY A 402 20.73 8.42 -27.88
C GLY A 402 19.68 9.10 -27.00
N PRO A 403 19.42 10.40 -27.22
CA PRO A 403 18.45 11.14 -26.43
C PRO A 403 17.04 10.55 -26.62
N ILE A 404 16.40 10.20 -25.51
CA ILE A 404 15.02 9.72 -25.47
C ILE A 404 14.14 10.72 -24.71
N THR A 405 12.98 11.04 -25.27
CA THR A 405 11.99 11.94 -24.67
C THR A 405 10.76 11.21 -24.15
N GLU A 406 10.59 9.95 -24.56
CA GLU A 406 9.62 8.99 -24.05
C GLU A 406 10.34 7.68 -23.70
N PRO A 407 9.76 6.81 -22.84
CA PRO A 407 10.36 5.52 -22.54
C PRO A 407 10.53 4.66 -23.79
N VAL A 408 11.56 3.82 -23.78
CA VAL A 408 11.80 2.85 -24.87
C VAL A 408 12.03 1.48 -24.27
N MET A 409 11.74 0.42 -25.03
CA MET A 409 11.81 -0.95 -24.54
C MET A 409 12.84 -1.79 -25.31
N LEU A 410 13.56 -2.62 -24.57
CA LEU A 410 14.38 -3.71 -25.08
C LEU A 410 13.60 -5.02 -24.89
N VAL A 411 13.17 -5.63 -26.00
CA VAL A 411 12.31 -6.83 -26.00
C VAL A 411 12.75 -7.81 -27.10
N PRO A 412 13.40 -8.96 -26.78
CA PRO A 412 13.98 -9.28 -25.48
C PRO A 412 15.19 -8.38 -25.16
N PRO A 413 15.58 -8.25 -23.89
CA PRO A 413 16.77 -7.49 -23.54
C PRO A 413 18.06 -8.21 -23.97
N PRO A 414 19.11 -7.47 -24.40
CA PRO A 414 20.41 -8.06 -24.70
C PRO A 414 21.02 -8.74 -23.48
N ARG A 415 21.58 -9.94 -23.68
CA ARG A 415 22.13 -10.78 -22.60
C ARG A 415 23.17 -10.07 -21.73
N ASN A 416 24.07 -9.29 -22.34
CA ASN A 416 25.09 -8.56 -21.58
C ASN A 416 24.50 -7.48 -20.67
N VAL A 417 23.36 -6.89 -21.06
CA VAL A 417 22.65 -5.91 -20.22
C VAL A 417 22.02 -6.61 -19.03
N THR A 418 21.35 -7.75 -19.25
CA THR A 418 20.71 -8.49 -18.15
C THR A 418 21.71 -9.15 -17.21
N GLU A 419 22.85 -9.65 -17.70
CA GLU A 419 23.94 -10.18 -16.87
C GLU A 419 24.56 -9.09 -15.98
N THR A 420 24.58 -7.84 -16.44
CA THR A 420 25.11 -6.72 -15.64
C THR A 420 24.09 -6.22 -14.62
N LEU A 421 22.81 -6.15 -14.99
CA LEU A 421 21.74 -5.70 -14.09
C LEU A 421 21.36 -6.73 -13.03
N PHE A 422 21.39 -8.02 -13.41
CA PHE A 422 20.90 -9.12 -12.59
C PHE A 422 21.92 -10.26 -12.54
N PRO A 423 23.17 -10.02 -12.11
CA PRO A 423 24.20 -11.06 -12.03
C PRO A 423 23.79 -12.24 -11.13
N GLU A 424 22.88 -12.02 -10.19
CA GLU A 424 22.35 -12.99 -9.25
C GLU A 424 21.26 -13.92 -9.83
N SER A 425 20.74 -13.64 -11.03
CA SER A 425 19.74 -14.50 -11.65
C SER A 425 20.36 -15.80 -12.16
N SER A 426 19.71 -16.93 -11.86
CA SER A 426 20.15 -18.25 -12.34
C SER A 426 19.96 -18.48 -13.85
N VAL A 427 19.14 -17.66 -14.50
CA VAL A 427 18.84 -17.73 -15.94
C VAL A 427 18.90 -16.34 -16.54
N GLN A 428 19.40 -16.27 -17.78
CA GLN A 428 19.49 -15.04 -18.56
C GLN A 428 18.74 -15.21 -19.89
N PRO A 429 17.92 -14.23 -20.32
CA PRO A 429 17.62 -12.98 -19.62
C PRO A 429 16.77 -13.22 -18.35
N ALA A 430 17.03 -12.45 -17.29
CA ALA A 430 16.33 -12.57 -16.00
C ALA A 430 14.85 -12.09 -16.06
N VAL A 431 14.54 -11.25 -17.04
CA VAL A 431 13.22 -10.67 -17.32
C VAL A 431 12.98 -10.63 -18.83
N ASP A 432 11.71 -10.56 -19.25
CA ASP A 432 11.33 -10.60 -20.68
C ASP A 432 11.52 -9.26 -21.39
N ALA A 433 11.47 -8.16 -20.64
CA ALA A 433 11.67 -6.82 -21.19
C ALA A 433 12.30 -5.87 -20.17
N ILE A 434 13.04 -4.89 -20.68
CA ILE A 434 13.49 -3.73 -19.93
C ILE A 434 12.89 -2.48 -20.57
N VAL A 435 12.21 -1.64 -19.79
CA VAL A 435 11.85 -0.28 -20.20
C VAL A 435 12.86 0.70 -19.62
N ILE A 436 13.34 1.61 -20.46
CA ILE A 436 14.34 2.62 -20.12
C ILE A 436 13.63 3.96 -20.16
N HIS A 437 13.60 4.65 -19.03
CA HIS A 437 12.95 5.95 -18.87
C HIS A 437 13.84 7.10 -19.33
N PRO A 438 13.26 8.20 -19.87
CA PRO A 438 14.03 9.40 -20.15
C PRO A 438 14.65 9.97 -18.86
N PRO A 439 15.81 10.64 -18.95
CA PRO A 439 16.46 11.19 -17.76
C PRO A 439 15.58 12.26 -17.12
N ARG A 440 15.40 12.15 -15.81
CA ARG A 440 14.71 13.18 -15.04
C ARG A 440 15.63 14.36 -14.80
N LEU A 441 15.22 15.53 -15.27
CA LEU A 441 15.97 16.78 -15.19
C LEU A 441 15.29 17.77 -14.24
N GLY A 442 16.07 18.73 -13.77
CA GLY A 442 15.57 19.81 -12.92
C GLY A 442 15.81 19.61 -11.43
N GLN A 443 15.44 20.61 -10.66
CA GLN A 443 15.59 20.60 -9.20
C GLN A 443 14.23 20.68 -8.53
N GLU A 444 14.12 20.12 -7.33
CA GLU A 444 12.98 20.42 -6.46
C GLU A 444 13.40 21.50 -5.46
N PRO A 445 12.47 22.36 -5.02
CA PRO A 445 11.03 22.35 -5.30
C PRO A 445 10.60 23.12 -6.58
N MET A 446 11.53 23.77 -7.28
CA MET A 446 11.30 24.61 -8.46
C MET A 446 12.01 24.07 -9.69
N ASP A 447 11.38 24.15 -10.87
CA ASP A 447 11.96 23.68 -12.13
C ASP A 447 12.16 22.16 -12.16
N ARG A 448 11.19 21.38 -11.64
CA ARG A 448 11.22 19.91 -11.73
C ARG A 448 10.50 19.44 -12.98
N HIS A 449 11.11 18.54 -13.73
CA HIS A 449 10.50 17.93 -14.90
C HIS A 449 10.41 16.41 -14.73
N GLY A 450 9.21 15.87 -14.61
CA GLY A 450 8.96 14.43 -14.51
C GLY A 450 8.76 13.75 -15.86
N ALA A 451 8.47 12.46 -15.86
CA ALA A 451 7.95 11.77 -17.04
C ALA A 451 6.50 12.21 -17.35
N PHE A 452 6.11 12.22 -18.63
CA PHE A 452 4.74 12.51 -19.12
C PHE A 452 4.19 13.89 -18.74
N THR A 453 5.07 14.91 -18.71
CA THR A 453 4.70 16.31 -18.46
C THR A 453 3.81 16.89 -19.54
N ASP A 454 3.81 16.33 -20.75
CA ASP A 454 2.94 16.68 -21.87
C ASP A 454 1.44 16.46 -21.57
N GLN A 455 1.12 15.57 -20.63
CA GLN A 455 -0.26 15.29 -20.21
C GLN A 455 -0.68 16.03 -18.93
N MET A 456 0.20 16.89 -18.41
CA MET A 456 0.03 17.55 -17.13
C MET A 456 0.19 19.06 -17.28
N THR A 457 -0.60 19.83 -16.54
CA THR A 457 -0.45 21.27 -16.47
C THR A 457 0.56 21.64 -15.40
N ARG A 458 1.62 22.36 -15.79
CA ARG A 458 2.58 22.95 -14.86
C ARG A 458 1.93 24.14 -14.13
N VAL A 459 1.92 24.07 -12.80
CA VAL A 459 1.38 25.11 -11.91
C VAL A 459 2.50 25.63 -11.02
N PRO A 460 3.15 26.75 -11.39
CA PRO A 460 4.13 27.40 -10.52
C PRO A 460 3.43 28.15 -9.39
N GLY A 461 4.04 28.15 -8.22
CA GLY A 461 3.50 28.79 -7.03
C GLY A 461 4.56 29.38 -6.11
N VAL A 462 4.10 30.18 -5.16
CA VAL A 462 4.94 30.81 -4.14
C VAL A 462 4.25 30.68 -2.78
N TRP A 463 4.96 30.09 -1.82
CA TRP A 463 4.61 30.06 -0.41
C TRP A 463 4.98 31.38 0.26
N LEU A 464 3.98 32.05 0.83
CA LEU A 464 4.11 33.34 1.51
C LEU A 464 3.99 33.23 3.04
N GLY A 465 3.88 32.01 3.57
CA GLY A 465 3.86 31.77 5.01
C GLY A 465 5.26 31.82 5.63
N ASN A 466 5.28 31.87 6.96
CA ASN A 466 6.50 31.94 7.77
C ASN A 466 6.82 30.63 8.53
N GLN A 467 6.14 29.55 8.18
CA GLN A 467 6.31 28.23 8.80
C GLN A 467 6.91 27.25 7.80
N TRP A 468 7.81 26.41 8.31
CA TRP A 468 8.46 25.31 7.60
C TRP A 468 8.83 24.19 8.59
N PRO A 469 9.03 22.95 8.10
CA PRO A 469 8.68 22.50 6.77
C PRO A 469 7.17 22.46 6.56
N VAL A 470 6.73 22.57 5.31
CA VAL A 470 5.33 22.44 4.91
C VAL A 470 5.20 21.50 3.72
N VAL A 471 4.04 20.85 3.57
CA VAL A 471 3.66 20.15 2.34
C VAL A 471 2.54 20.93 1.69
N ILE A 472 2.73 21.29 0.43
CA ILE A 472 1.72 21.89 -0.43
C ILE A 472 1.21 20.79 -1.34
N ALA A 473 -0.09 20.52 -1.31
CA ALA A 473 -0.71 19.48 -2.11
C ALA A 473 -1.95 19.99 -2.85
N ALA A 474 -2.18 19.48 -4.06
CA ALA A 474 -3.42 19.66 -4.79
C ALA A 474 -4.34 18.47 -4.54
N ILE A 475 -5.52 18.71 -3.94
CA ILE A 475 -6.54 17.69 -3.67
C ILE A 475 -7.72 17.95 -4.61
N PRO A 476 -8.27 16.93 -5.30
CA PRO A 476 -9.47 17.10 -6.12
C PRO A 476 -10.63 17.68 -5.31
N ASP A 477 -11.42 18.58 -5.90
CA ASP A 477 -12.47 19.31 -5.16
C ASP A 477 -13.58 18.40 -4.61
N GLU A 478 -13.81 17.25 -5.25
CA GLU A 478 -14.80 16.25 -4.84
C GLU A 478 -14.25 15.25 -3.80
N GLU A 479 -12.96 15.34 -3.45
CA GLU A 479 -12.30 14.41 -2.54
C GLU A 479 -11.95 15.05 -1.18
N PRO A 480 -12.04 14.30 -0.08
CA PRO A 480 -11.71 14.80 1.26
C PRO A 480 -10.21 15.02 1.46
N ASP A 481 -9.83 15.77 2.50
CA ASP A 481 -8.42 16.09 2.81
C ASP A 481 -7.51 14.86 3.06
N ASN A 482 -8.09 13.71 3.45
CA ASN A 482 -7.36 12.45 3.63
C ASN A 482 -7.20 11.63 2.33
N ALA A 483 -7.71 12.13 1.20
CA ALA A 483 -7.43 11.57 -0.10
C ALA A 483 -5.97 11.81 -0.50
N ILE A 484 -5.47 10.92 -1.37
CA ILE A 484 -4.11 11.08 -1.93
C ILE A 484 -4.10 12.29 -2.85
N ALA A 485 -3.03 13.08 -2.85
CA ALA A 485 -2.98 14.27 -3.70
C ALA A 485 -2.91 13.89 -5.19
N LEU A 486 -3.30 14.82 -6.08
CA LEU A 486 -2.96 14.72 -7.50
C LEU A 486 -1.47 14.93 -7.71
N ASP A 487 -0.90 15.88 -6.96
CA ASP A 487 0.52 16.12 -6.83
C ASP A 487 0.79 16.87 -5.52
N GLN A 488 2.01 16.75 -4.98
CA GLN A 488 2.40 17.47 -3.77
C GLN A 488 3.91 17.72 -3.72
N ILE A 489 4.30 18.72 -2.94
CA ILE A 489 5.70 19.10 -2.75
C ILE A 489 5.95 19.57 -1.32
N MET A 490 6.98 19.02 -0.68
CA MET A 490 7.50 19.49 0.59
C MET A 490 8.42 20.70 0.38
N LEU A 491 8.24 21.75 1.16
CA LEU A 491 9.14 22.89 1.27
C LEU A 491 9.89 22.87 2.59
N ARG A 492 11.21 22.99 2.51
CA ARG A 492 12.13 23.18 3.61
C ARG A 492 12.26 24.64 3.99
N ARG A 493 12.88 24.89 5.14
CA ARG A 493 13.09 26.25 5.66
C ARG A 493 13.79 27.14 4.63
N GLY A 494 13.13 28.24 4.29
CA GLY A 494 13.65 29.24 3.35
C GLY A 494 13.23 29.02 1.89
N GLU A 495 12.68 27.84 1.56
CA GLU A 495 12.12 27.60 0.23
C GLU A 495 10.72 28.22 0.12
N THR A 496 10.48 28.93 -0.98
CA THR A 496 9.24 29.68 -1.20
C THR A 496 8.62 29.36 -2.55
N GLY A 497 9.42 29.33 -3.62
CA GLY A 497 8.96 28.85 -4.93
C GLY A 497 8.66 27.36 -4.90
N PHE A 498 7.61 26.94 -5.59
CA PHE A 498 7.34 25.53 -5.87
C PHE A 498 6.62 25.32 -7.21
N GLU A 499 6.61 24.07 -7.69
CA GLU A 499 5.83 23.65 -8.86
C GLU A 499 5.03 22.37 -8.60
N LEU A 500 3.80 22.35 -9.09
CA LEU A 500 2.93 21.18 -9.17
C LEU A 500 2.66 20.82 -10.65
N TRP A 501 2.53 19.53 -10.94
CA TRP A 501 2.19 18.99 -12.25
C TRP A 501 0.85 18.26 -12.15
N LEU A 502 -0.21 18.94 -12.57
CA LEU A 502 -1.57 18.51 -12.30
C LEU A 502 -2.26 17.98 -13.55
N PRO A 503 -3.03 16.87 -13.44
CA PRO A 503 -3.92 16.47 -14.53
C PRO A 503 -5.04 17.50 -14.69
N HIS A 504 -5.79 17.42 -15.80
CA HIS A 504 -6.95 18.27 -16.05
C HIS A 504 -8.14 17.90 -15.16
N VAL A 505 -8.05 18.24 -13.87
CA VAL A 505 -9.06 17.99 -12.84
C VAL A 505 -9.14 19.22 -11.92
N ASP A 506 -10.36 19.66 -11.61
CA ASP A 506 -10.58 20.72 -10.64
C ASP A 506 -10.10 20.31 -9.25
N CYS A 507 -9.28 21.15 -8.64
CA CYS A 507 -8.64 20.86 -7.37
C CYS A 507 -8.35 22.11 -6.57
N THR A 508 -8.20 21.92 -5.27
CA THR A 508 -7.84 22.97 -4.34
C THR A 508 -6.49 22.68 -3.70
N ILE A 509 -5.72 23.76 -3.48
CA ILE A 509 -4.47 23.69 -2.73
C ILE A 509 -4.77 23.57 -1.24
N ARG A 510 -4.08 22.62 -0.59
CA ARG A 510 -4.08 22.41 0.85
C ARG A 510 -2.64 22.39 1.35
N VAL A 511 -2.44 22.84 2.59
CA VAL A 511 -1.10 22.93 3.19
C VAL A 511 -1.09 22.26 4.56
N TRP A 512 -0.04 21.52 4.86
CA TRP A 512 0.22 20.93 6.17
C TRP A 512 1.59 21.32 6.69
N SER A 513 1.69 21.63 7.98
CA SER A 513 2.93 21.77 8.72
C SER A 513 3.18 20.55 9.63
N LEU A 514 4.26 20.60 10.42
CA LEU A 514 4.50 19.63 11.50
C LEU A 514 3.40 19.63 12.58
N ASP A 515 2.64 20.72 12.72
CA ASP A 515 1.61 20.89 13.74
C ASP A 515 0.21 20.48 13.24
N GLY A 516 0.00 20.43 11.92
CA GLY A 516 -1.25 19.98 11.32
C GLY A 516 -1.59 20.72 10.03
N PRO A 517 -2.84 20.60 9.53
CA PRO A 517 -3.30 21.39 8.39
C PRO A 517 -3.26 22.89 8.71
N LEU A 518 -2.91 23.70 7.70
CA LEU A 518 -2.90 25.16 7.77
C LEU A 518 -4.06 25.73 6.96
N SER A 519 -4.79 26.68 7.54
CA SER A 519 -5.74 27.50 6.79
C SER A 519 -4.97 28.43 5.86
N VAL A 520 -5.21 28.31 4.55
CA VAL A 520 -4.53 29.09 3.52
C VAL A 520 -5.54 29.66 2.53
N ASN A 521 -5.24 30.84 1.97
CA ASN A 521 -5.90 31.29 0.75
C ASN A 521 -4.96 31.03 -0.42
N ALA A 522 -5.46 30.28 -1.39
CA ALA A 522 -4.77 29.99 -2.64
C ALA A 522 -5.81 29.96 -3.76
N ASN A 523 -5.52 30.66 -4.86
CA ASN A 523 -6.32 30.57 -6.08
C ASN A 523 -5.48 29.87 -7.15
N ILE A 524 -5.81 28.61 -7.43
CA ILE A 524 -5.09 27.77 -8.40
C ILE A 524 -5.12 28.32 -9.82
N LYS A 525 -6.08 29.20 -10.13
CA LYS A 525 -6.21 29.85 -11.44
C LYS A 525 -5.26 31.04 -11.63
N THR A 526 -4.51 31.42 -10.58
CA THR A 526 -3.49 32.48 -10.68
C THR A 526 -2.12 31.89 -11.00
N THR A 527 -1.30 32.63 -11.75
CA THR A 527 0.05 32.19 -12.13
C THR A 527 1.05 33.32 -11.83
N PRO A 528 1.98 33.15 -10.88
CA PRO A 528 2.10 31.99 -9.98
C PRO A 528 0.97 31.92 -8.96
N VAL A 529 0.63 30.71 -8.50
CA VAL A 529 -0.30 30.49 -7.38
C VAL A 529 0.31 31.05 -6.12
N ARG A 530 -0.31 32.09 -5.55
CA ARG A 530 0.11 32.66 -4.26
C ARG A 530 -0.59 31.92 -3.13
N VAL A 531 0.18 31.25 -2.28
CA VAL A 531 -0.34 30.52 -1.11
C VAL A 531 0.02 31.30 0.14
N ASN A 532 -0.96 31.97 0.74
CA ASN A 532 -0.80 32.72 1.97
C ASN A 532 -1.59 32.07 3.10
N ARG A 533 -1.19 32.31 4.35
CA ARG A 533 -1.96 31.87 5.50
C ARG A 533 -3.22 32.74 5.61
N SER A 534 -4.38 32.10 5.79
CA SER A 534 -5.59 32.81 6.17
C SER A 534 -5.48 33.25 7.64
N HIS A 535 -5.85 34.50 7.93
CA HIS A 535 -5.88 35.04 9.29
C HIS A 535 -6.93 34.36 10.16
#